data_AF-A0A7S0Q704-F1
#
_entry.id   AF-A0A7S0Q704-F1
#
_cell.length_a   1.000
_cell.length_b   1.000
_cell.length_c   1.000
_cell.angle_alpha   90.00
_cell.angle_beta   90.00
_cell.angle_gamma   90.00
#
_symmetry.space_group_name_H-M   'P 1'
#
loop_
_entity.id
_entity.type
_entity.pdbx_description
1 polymer ?
#
loop_
_entity_poly.entity_id
_entity_poly.type
_entity_poly.pdbx_seq_one_letter_code
_entity_poly.pdbx_strand_id
1 'polypeptide(L)'
;GPSMGPSMGPSMGPSPKDDSSGSNTCWKPLLETDGYGFLYAQQHVAAFLQQVGPSTLVMNDAIPDMSLAVPPKYDYPAEVTTLISKLAMVTTQTQKDEVAFFDGKLNIALGVFGTLLLGYGQSIEEIMLHSFGETTSIYDSGVTVLNNKLINSRIRPTTVIQQLYPDVDFTINDGSIVKGRHFQALVRVMPHSEYPSGSSCVCHSIEEFIINLWPSLNLTSQGAPVTFDPATTPIILPKIAMANVPIVGIVHPSAAGYTTQTMSLRCGETREEGGMHFSSAVPAGRTLCAGMGSAVATKVKALLPGVTEGTTTVKAAIGATPPCQATCCATDGPTQCNAVDEAACAAGCTGTWDMPWFDVINARMQAFGLPDRATATTTAAPFFQVDRNHIAIVGTFAALIPEITKAQSIFQFRYTNTVDNLVWNSIAANSASLNVLQFGQSHNASDPIVRSGRTSSDARVVTAIHAVAAALTLLIPSAITTFQASLGYAVLMPTIGFESGLTTACGAPESQSTTFRAACLKNWYAAVPGPSRLGQVIAYESMYYKVRDGWNSLGTDDGCDGGLHFCHRYAETTKYDPEVGRCLKENLSA
;
A
#
# COMPACT_ATOMS: atom_id res chain seq x y z
N GLY A 1 70.31 16.49 -5.99
CA GLY A 1 69.82 16.80 -4.64
C GLY A 1 69.13 18.15 -4.67
N PRO A 2 68.16 18.48 -3.80
CA PRO A 2 67.91 17.91 -2.46
C PRO A 2 66.44 17.49 -2.21
N SER A 3 66.17 17.06 -0.98
CA SER A 3 64.89 16.70 -0.39
C SER A 3 64.35 17.77 0.58
N MET A 4 63.06 17.60 0.93
CA MET A 4 62.31 17.94 2.16
C MET A 4 61.08 18.84 1.94
N GLY A 5 59.88 18.31 2.27
CA GLY A 5 58.61 19.06 2.45
C GLY A 5 58.45 19.57 3.92
N PRO A 6 57.22 19.82 4.47
CA PRO A 6 55.87 19.62 3.91
C PRO A 6 54.75 20.67 4.27
N SER A 7 53.58 20.50 3.62
CA SER A 7 52.18 20.65 4.12
C SER A 7 51.33 21.95 4.00
N MET A 8 50.04 21.68 3.69
CA MET A 8 48.77 22.40 3.95
C MET A 8 48.17 23.41 2.94
N GLY A 9 47.06 22.99 2.30
CA GLY A 9 45.72 23.60 2.51
C GLY A 9 45.13 24.52 1.42
N PRO A 10 43.85 24.35 1.01
CA PRO A 10 43.24 25.05 -0.13
C PRO A 10 42.62 26.40 0.24
N SER A 11 42.70 27.37 -0.68
CA SER A 11 41.99 28.65 -0.59
C SER A 11 40.64 28.54 -1.31
N MET A 12 39.56 28.33 -0.55
CA MET A 12 38.21 28.70 -0.98
C MET A 12 37.98 30.15 -0.57
N GLY A 13 37.93 31.04 -1.56
CA GLY A 13 37.50 32.41 -1.36
C GLY A 13 36.03 32.47 -0.91
N PRO A 14 35.64 33.42 -0.06
CA PRO A 14 34.24 33.61 0.31
C PRO A 14 33.47 34.07 -0.92
N SER A 15 32.51 33.26 -1.36
CA SER A 15 31.50 33.70 -2.32
C SER A 15 30.63 34.80 -1.67
N PRO A 16 30.12 35.78 -2.43
CA PRO A 16 29.52 37.00 -1.88
C PRO A 16 28.32 36.67 -0.98
N LYS A 17 28.24 37.37 0.16
CA LYS A 17 27.01 37.45 0.95
C LYS A 17 25.94 38.06 0.07
N ASP A 18 24.96 37.25 -0.31
CA ASP A 18 23.74 37.73 -0.96
C ASP A 18 22.87 38.45 0.08
N ASP A 19 22.55 39.71 -0.21
CA ASP A 19 21.77 40.63 0.62
C ASP A 19 20.26 40.30 0.54
N SER A 20 19.86 39.09 0.96
CA SER A 20 18.44 38.70 1.07
C SER A 20 18.12 38.13 2.45
N SER A 21 17.73 38.99 3.39
CA SER A 21 17.29 38.62 4.74
C SER A 21 15.92 37.92 4.78
N GLY A 22 15.47 37.27 3.69
CA GLY A 22 14.23 36.50 3.63
C GLY A 22 14.51 35.02 3.78
N SER A 23 13.90 34.35 4.77
CA SER A 23 14.09 32.91 4.90
C SER A 23 13.35 32.16 3.78
N ASN A 24 14.03 31.17 3.19
CA ASN A 24 13.54 30.38 2.06
C ASN A 24 12.34 29.49 2.47
N THR A 25 11.33 29.38 1.60
CA THR A 25 10.09 28.59 1.80
C THR A 25 10.19 27.13 1.34
N CYS A 26 11.41 26.65 1.11
CA CYS A 26 11.64 25.24 0.88
C CYS A 26 11.26 24.38 2.10
N TRP A 27 10.97 23.10 1.85
CA TRP A 27 10.89 22.10 2.91
C TRP A 27 12.21 22.06 3.69
N LYS A 28 12.10 21.96 5.01
CA LYS A 28 13.23 21.83 5.91
C LYS A 28 13.06 20.56 6.74
N PRO A 29 14.13 19.78 6.92
CA PRO A 29 14.06 18.59 7.76
C PRO A 29 13.81 18.99 9.22
N LEU A 30 12.89 18.30 9.88
CA LEU A 30 12.71 18.45 11.32
C LEU A 30 13.76 17.61 12.07
N LEU A 31 14.17 18.08 13.24
CA LEU A 31 14.93 17.27 14.19
C LEU A 31 13.95 16.38 14.96
N GLU A 32 14.25 15.09 14.99
CA GLU A 32 13.48 14.07 15.68
C GLU A 32 14.38 13.31 16.67
N THR A 33 13.76 12.56 17.57
CA THR A 33 14.45 11.70 18.53
C THR A 33 14.01 10.26 18.37
N ASP A 34 14.90 9.32 18.68
CA ASP A 34 14.59 7.89 18.76
C ASP A 34 13.91 7.51 20.08
N GLY A 35 13.73 8.45 21.01
CA GLY A 35 13.17 8.21 22.34
C GLY A 35 14.18 7.66 23.35
N TYR A 36 15.42 7.40 22.94
CA TYR A 36 16.52 6.89 23.78
C TYR A 36 17.67 7.88 23.94
N GLY A 37 17.46 9.13 23.50
CA GLY A 37 18.42 10.24 23.65
C GLY A 37 19.28 10.49 22.42
N PHE A 38 19.04 9.80 21.30
CA PHE A 38 19.64 10.15 20.02
C PHE A 38 18.74 11.12 19.27
N LEU A 39 19.37 12.06 18.56
CA LEU A 39 18.70 13.02 17.68
C LEU A 39 19.09 12.74 16.23
N TYR A 40 18.14 12.83 15.33
CA TYR A 40 18.38 12.72 13.89
C TYR A 40 17.57 13.76 13.13
N ALA A 41 18.09 14.20 11.99
CA ALA A 41 17.34 15.05 11.08
C ALA A 41 16.59 14.17 10.08
N GLN A 42 15.37 14.58 9.74
CA GLN A 42 14.63 13.96 8.65
C GLN A 42 15.42 14.05 7.33
N GLN A 43 15.21 13.08 6.44
CA GLN A 43 15.57 13.18 5.02
C GLN A 43 14.32 12.96 4.20
N HIS A 44 14.23 13.60 3.02
CA HIS A 44 13.03 13.47 2.21
C HIS A 44 12.85 12.01 1.78
N VAL A 45 11.74 11.39 2.16
CA VAL A 45 11.47 10.00 1.79
C VAL A 45 11.37 9.85 0.28
N ALA A 46 12.00 8.80 -0.24
CA ALA A 46 11.95 8.40 -1.64
C ALA A 46 12.28 9.55 -2.63
N ALA A 47 13.32 10.33 -2.35
CA ALA A 47 13.70 11.48 -3.18
C ALA A 47 14.10 11.11 -4.62
N PHE A 48 14.47 9.86 -4.89
CA PHE A 48 14.63 9.34 -6.25
C PHE A 48 13.33 9.44 -7.08
N LEU A 49 12.16 9.55 -6.44
CA LEU A 49 10.88 9.68 -7.15
C LEU A 49 10.73 11.00 -7.90
N GLN A 50 11.67 11.94 -7.78
CA GLN A 50 11.68 13.17 -8.57
C GLN A 50 11.82 12.91 -10.08
N GLN A 51 12.47 11.80 -10.45
CA GLN A 51 12.77 11.45 -11.84
C GLN A 51 11.94 10.27 -12.35
N VAL A 52 10.84 9.93 -11.66
CA VAL A 52 10.01 8.79 -12.04
C VAL A 52 9.39 8.97 -13.41
N GLY A 53 9.35 7.87 -14.13
CA GLY A 53 8.67 7.77 -15.41
C GLY A 53 7.48 6.81 -15.34
N PRO A 54 6.80 6.61 -16.47
CA PRO A 54 5.69 5.67 -16.60
C PRO A 54 6.02 4.24 -16.15
N SER A 55 7.29 3.81 -16.20
CA SER A 55 7.72 2.47 -15.76
C SER A 55 7.60 2.23 -14.24
N THR A 56 7.54 3.30 -13.45
CA THR A 56 7.41 3.25 -11.99
C THR A 56 5.95 2.99 -11.58
N LEU A 57 5.00 3.32 -12.45
CA LEU A 57 3.56 3.22 -12.23
C LEU A 57 3.02 1.84 -12.66
N VAL A 58 2.02 1.35 -11.94
CA VAL A 58 1.35 0.08 -12.26
C VAL A 58 0.40 0.25 -13.45
N MET A 59 -0.33 1.36 -13.55
CA MET A 59 -1.33 1.63 -14.62
C MET A 59 -0.96 2.84 -15.49
N ASN A 60 0.25 2.85 -16.03
CA ASN A 60 0.88 4.06 -16.57
C ASN A 60 0.22 4.72 -17.79
N ASP A 61 -0.55 3.96 -18.57
CA ASP A 61 -1.21 4.41 -19.80
C ASP A 61 -2.63 4.91 -19.55
N ALA A 62 -3.16 4.68 -18.34
CA ALA A 62 -4.49 5.09 -17.92
C ALA A 62 -4.47 6.24 -16.89
N ILE A 63 -3.31 6.54 -16.29
CA ILE A 63 -3.20 7.64 -15.34
C ILE A 63 -3.35 8.97 -16.09
N PRO A 64 -4.28 9.85 -15.67
CA PRO A 64 -4.41 11.20 -16.22
C PRO A 64 -3.09 11.98 -16.16
N ASP A 65 -2.97 13.04 -16.97
CA ASP A 65 -1.78 13.91 -16.94
C ASP A 65 -1.45 14.32 -15.49
N MET A 66 -0.27 13.90 -15.01
CA MET A 66 0.28 14.24 -13.70
C MET A 66 0.79 15.68 -13.68
N SER A 67 0.07 16.59 -14.35
CA SER A 67 0.44 17.98 -14.51
C SER A 67 0.79 18.57 -13.15
N LEU A 68 1.88 19.33 -13.12
CA LEU A 68 2.44 19.84 -11.89
C LEU A 68 1.35 20.59 -11.09
N ALA A 69 1.08 20.12 -9.88
CA ALA A 69 0.25 20.87 -8.94
C ALA A 69 0.91 22.22 -8.72
N VAL A 70 0.26 23.29 -9.18
CA VAL A 70 0.81 24.64 -9.16
C VAL A 70 0.98 25.07 -7.70
N PRO A 71 2.21 25.34 -7.23
CA PRO A 71 2.44 25.64 -5.83
C PRO A 71 1.73 26.96 -5.44
N PRO A 72 0.92 26.98 -4.37
CA PRO A 72 0.20 28.16 -3.93
C PRO A 72 1.18 29.18 -3.34
N LYS A 73 0.87 30.48 -3.45
CA LYS A 73 1.57 31.52 -2.70
C LYS A 73 0.85 31.70 -1.37
N TYR A 74 1.41 31.16 -0.29
CA TYR A 74 0.77 31.22 1.02
C TYR A 74 0.88 32.61 1.65
N ASP A 75 -0.20 33.06 2.28
CA ASP A 75 -0.18 34.08 3.33
C ASP A 75 0.05 33.34 4.66
N TYR A 76 1.32 33.17 5.05
CA TYR A 76 1.68 32.36 6.21
C TYR A 76 1.02 32.84 7.53
N PRO A 77 0.95 34.14 7.85
CA PRO A 77 0.17 34.61 9.00
C PRO A 77 -1.29 34.14 9.00
N ALA A 78 -1.99 34.26 7.87
CA ALA A 78 -3.39 33.83 7.75
C ALA A 78 -3.53 32.30 7.81
N GLU A 79 -2.63 31.58 7.15
CA GLU A 79 -2.59 30.11 7.15
C GLU A 79 -2.29 29.54 8.53
N VAL A 80 -1.34 30.12 9.28
CA VAL A 80 -1.04 29.73 10.67
C VAL A 80 -2.24 29.99 11.57
N THR A 81 -2.89 31.16 11.44
CA THR A 81 -4.10 31.47 12.20
C THR A 81 -5.21 30.44 11.94
N THR A 82 -5.43 30.12 10.66
CA THR A 82 -6.43 29.13 10.23
C THR A 82 -6.10 27.75 10.80
N LEU A 83 -4.86 27.30 10.67
CA LEU A 83 -4.42 25.99 11.14
C LEU A 83 -4.53 25.85 12.67
N ILE A 84 -4.09 26.85 13.43
CA ILE A 84 -4.20 26.83 14.89
C ILE A 84 -5.68 26.81 15.31
N SER A 85 -6.55 27.57 14.63
CA SER A 85 -7.99 27.55 14.94
C SER A 85 -8.60 26.17 14.69
N LYS A 86 -8.22 25.47 13.62
CA LYS A 86 -8.68 24.10 13.31
C LYS A 86 -8.17 23.09 14.34
N LEU A 87 -6.90 23.17 14.72
CA LEU A 87 -6.31 22.31 15.73
C LEU A 87 -6.97 22.51 17.11
N ALA A 88 -7.29 23.75 17.48
CA ALA A 88 -7.97 24.06 18.74
C ALA A 88 -9.41 23.50 18.80
N MET A 89 -10.07 23.28 17.66
CA MET A 89 -11.40 22.65 17.60
C MET A 89 -11.39 21.13 17.83
N VAL A 90 -10.22 20.48 17.76
CA VAL A 90 -10.05 19.05 18.08
C VAL A 90 -10.00 18.90 19.60
N THR A 91 -11.17 18.71 20.22
CA THR A 91 -11.33 18.77 21.70
C THR A 91 -11.63 17.41 22.33
N THR A 92 -12.07 16.42 21.56
CA THR A 92 -12.44 15.09 22.07
C THR A 92 -11.42 14.03 21.67
N GLN A 93 -11.34 12.94 22.45
CA GLN A 93 -10.47 11.81 22.11
C GLN A 93 -10.87 11.17 20.77
N THR A 94 -12.17 11.09 20.47
CA THR A 94 -12.67 10.55 19.18
C THR A 94 -12.18 11.34 17.98
N GLN A 95 -12.13 12.68 18.06
CA GLN A 95 -11.57 13.49 16.97
C GLN A 95 -10.06 13.30 16.83
N LYS A 96 -9.33 13.18 17.94
CA LYS A 96 -7.89 12.86 17.92
C LYS A 96 -7.64 11.48 17.29
N ASP A 97 -8.46 10.50 17.64
CA ASP A 97 -8.41 9.15 17.08
C ASP A 97 -8.76 9.14 15.58
N GLU A 98 -9.70 9.97 15.13
CA GLU A 98 -9.99 10.15 13.70
C GLU A 98 -8.78 10.69 12.94
N VAL A 99 -8.11 11.71 13.48
CA VAL A 99 -6.89 12.27 12.87
C VAL A 99 -5.77 11.23 12.80
N ALA A 100 -5.60 10.42 13.84
CA ALA A 100 -4.63 9.33 13.86
C ALA A 100 -5.01 8.16 12.94
N PHE A 101 -6.30 7.82 12.85
CA PHE A 101 -6.81 6.76 11.98
C PHE A 101 -6.48 7.05 10.53
N PHE A 102 -6.80 8.25 10.06
CA PHE A 102 -6.56 8.68 8.69
C PHE A 102 -5.08 8.93 8.39
N ASP A 103 -4.17 8.96 9.36
CA ASP A 103 -2.72 9.00 9.08
C ASP A 103 -2.22 7.72 8.40
N GLY A 104 -2.67 6.55 8.89
CA GLY A 104 -2.33 5.25 8.34
C GLY A 104 -3.21 4.87 7.14
N LYS A 105 -2.71 4.94 5.91
CA LYS A 105 -3.51 4.58 4.71
C LYS A 105 -3.82 3.10 4.60
N LEU A 106 -2.98 2.25 5.18
CA LEU A 106 -3.30 0.83 5.32
C LEU A 106 -4.52 0.61 6.20
N ASN A 107 -4.82 1.47 7.19
CA ASN A 107 -6.05 1.36 7.98
C ASN A 107 -7.29 1.56 7.11
N ILE A 108 -7.22 2.50 6.17
CA ILE A 108 -8.32 2.79 5.24
C ILE A 108 -8.52 1.60 4.31
N ALA A 109 -7.45 1.15 3.63
CA ALA A 109 -7.51 0.03 2.71
C ALA A 109 -8.00 -1.26 3.39
N LEU A 110 -7.46 -1.59 4.56
CA LEU A 110 -7.88 -2.75 5.34
C LEU A 110 -9.30 -2.59 5.90
N GLY A 111 -9.75 -1.35 6.13
CA GLY A 111 -11.12 -1.05 6.54
C GLY A 111 -12.13 -1.30 5.41
N VAL A 112 -11.83 -0.83 4.20
CA VAL A 112 -12.63 -1.07 3.00
C VAL A 112 -12.67 -2.57 2.67
N PHE A 113 -11.51 -3.23 2.71
CA PHE A 113 -11.40 -4.69 2.63
C PHE A 113 -12.29 -5.39 3.66
N GLY A 114 -12.21 -4.96 4.92
CA GLY A 114 -13.01 -5.50 6.02
C GLY A 114 -14.51 -5.28 5.82
N THR A 115 -14.91 -4.17 5.21
CA THR A 115 -16.31 -3.91 4.84
C THR A 115 -16.83 -4.92 3.83
N LEU A 116 -16.08 -5.19 2.76
CA LEU A 116 -16.49 -6.19 1.76
C LEU A 116 -16.52 -7.60 2.37
N LEU A 117 -15.47 -7.95 3.11
CA LEU A 117 -15.36 -9.27 3.73
C LEU A 117 -16.45 -9.50 4.77
N LEU A 118 -16.68 -8.56 5.69
CA LEU A 118 -17.53 -8.73 6.87
C LEU A 118 -18.94 -8.19 6.69
N GLY A 119 -19.11 -7.15 5.88
CA GLY A 119 -20.36 -6.42 5.73
C GLY A 119 -21.19 -6.82 4.52
N TYR A 120 -20.54 -7.16 3.39
CA TYR A 120 -21.21 -7.31 2.10
C TYR A 120 -21.14 -8.69 1.44
N GLY A 121 -20.51 -9.69 2.05
CA GLY A 121 -20.59 -11.10 1.64
C GLY A 121 -19.88 -11.44 0.32
N GLN A 122 -18.87 -10.67 -0.06
CA GLN A 122 -18.08 -10.93 -1.28
C GLN A 122 -17.27 -12.22 -1.17
N SER A 123 -17.07 -12.88 -2.31
CA SER A 123 -16.09 -13.97 -2.43
C SER A 123 -14.66 -13.47 -2.22
N ILE A 124 -13.72 -14.36 -1.89
CA ILE A 124 -12.32 -13.93 -1.73
C ILE A 124 -11.79 -13.36 -3.05
N GLU A 125 -12.22 -13.88 -4.19
CA GLU A 125 -11.70 -13.47 -5.49
C GLU A 125 -12.17 -12.06 -5.83
N GLU A 126 -13.42 -11.73 -5.49
CA GLU A 126 -13.93 -10.35 -5.53
C GLU A 126 -13.11 -9.44 -4.60
N ILE A 127 -12.81 -9.91 -3.38
CA ILE A 127 -12.03 -9.15 -2.40
C ILE A 127 -10.57 -8.97 -2.83
N MET A 128 -9.93 -9.98 -3.40
CA MET A 128 -8.54 -9.90 -3.88
C MET A 128 -8.43 -9.05 -5.14
N LEU A 129 -9.40 -9.13 -6.05
CA LEU A 129 -9.51 -8.21 -7.19
C LEU A 129 -9.65 -6.76 -6.69
N HIS A 130 -10.54 -6.54 -5.72
CA HIS A 130 -10.72 -5.23 -5.11
C HIS A 130 -9.43 -4.74 -4.44
N SER A 131 -8.81 -5.55 -3.58
CA SER A 131 -7.58 -5.21 -2.86
C SER A 131 -6.47 -4.83 -3.84
N PHE A 132 -6.29 -5.61 -4.90
CA PHE A 132 -5.31 -5.30 -5.94
C PHE A 132 -5.59 -3.95 -6.62
N GLY A 133 -6.83 -3.66 -6.98
CA GLY A 133 -7.21 -2.37 -7.57
C GLY A 133 -7.07 -1.20 -6.60
N GLU A 134 -7.49 -1.36 -5.35
CA GLU A 134 -7.39 -0.34 -4.31
C GLU A 134 -5.92 -0.01 -4.01
N THR A 135 -5.08 -1.02 -3.77
CA THR A 135 -3.66 -0.80 -3.48
C THR A 135 -2.89 -0.29 -4.69
N THR A 136 -3.33 -0.61 -5.91
CA THR A 136 -2.84 0.04 -7.14
C THR A 136 -3.19 1.52 -7.15
N SER A 137 -4.43 1.87 -6.85
CA SER A 137 -4.92 3.26 -6.77
C SER A 137 -4.12 4.06 -5.73
N ILE A 138 -3.81 3.46 -4.60
CA ILE A 138 -2.99 4.04 -3.52
C ILE A 138 -1.53 4.23 -3.96
N TYR A 139 -0.94 3.20 -4.57
CA TYR A 139 0.47 3.23 -4.97
C TYR A 139 0.73 4.26 -6.07
N ASP A 140 -0.03 4.23 -7.17
CA ASP A 140 0.17 5.12 -8.31
C ASP A 140 -0.08 6.59 -7.94
N SER A 141 -1.13 6.85 -7.15
CA SER A 141 -1.40 8.19 -6.62
C SER A 141 -0.34 8.65 -5.61
N GLY A 142 0.21 7.73 -4.81
CA GLY A 142 1.33 7.95 -3.92
C GLY A 142 2.63 8.36 -4.64
N VAL A 143 2.96 7.70 -5.75
CA VAL A 143 4.10 8.06 -6.61
C VAL A 143 3.89 9.45 -7.22
N THR A 144 2.69 9.69 -7.75
CA THR A 144 2.31 10.97 -8.39
C THR A 144 2.45 12.15 -7.43
N VAL A 145 1.93 12.01 -6.20
CA VAL A 145 2.01 13.09 -5.21
C VAL A 145 3.42 13.29 -4.67
N LEU A 146 4.22 12.24 -4.51
CA LEU A 146 5.61 12.38 -4.07
C LEU A 146 6.49 13.06 -5.11
N ASN A 147 6.29 12.77 -6.39
CA ASN A 147 6.96 13.49 -7.47
C ASN A 147 6.65 15.00 -7.40
N ASN A 148 5.36 15.36 -7.27
CA ASN A 148 4.93 16.75 -7.14
C ASN A 148 5.47 17.42 -5.86
N LYS A 149 5.54 16.69 -4.75
CA LYS A 149 6.16 17.15 -3.50
C LYS A 149 7.63 17.49 -3.67
N LEU A 150 8.39 16.64 -4.36
CA LEU A 150 9.81 16.85 -4.62
C LEU A 150 10.05 18.07 -5.52
N ILE A 151 9.20 18.26 -6.54
CA ILE A 151 9.32 19.42 -7.44
C ILE A 151 8.98 20.72 -6.71
N ASN A 152 7.90 20.74 -5.93
CA ASN A 152 7.42 21.94 -5.26
C ASN A 152 8.19 22.28 -3.98
N SER A 153 8.77 21.28 -3.30
CA SER A 153 9.51 21.38 -2.04
C SER A 153 8.94 22.42 -1.05
N ARG A 154 7.64 22.36 -0.72
CA ARG A 154 7.03 23.35 0.18
C ARG A 154 7.30 23.10 1.65
N ILE A 155 7.57 24.19 2.38
CA ILE A 155 7.73 24.22 3.83
C ILE A 155 6.47 23.75 4.57
N ARG A 156 6.67 23.02 5.68
CA ARG A 156 5.60 22.48 6.53
C ARG A 156 5.10 23.50 7.55
N PRO A 157 3.84 23.42 8.01
CA PRO A 157 3.31 24.32 9.03
C PRO A 157 4.12 24.35 10.32
N THR A 158 4.56 23.18 10.80
CA THR A 158 5.41 23.08 12.00
C THR A 158 6.68 23.91 11.88
N THR A 159 7.35 23.86 10.73
CA THR A 159 8.56 24.64 10.48
C THR A 159 8.26 26.14 10.44
N VAL A 160 7.18 26.56 9.78
CA VAL A 160 6.76 27.97 9.72
C VAL A 160 6.50 28.51 11.12
N ILE A 161 5.72 27.79 11.94
CA ILE A 161 5.38 28.19 13.31
C ILE A 161 6.63 28.29 14.18
N GLN A 162 7.49 27.27 14.14
CA GLN A 162 8.72 27.24 14.95
C GLN A 162 9.72 28.32 14.56
N GLN A 163 9.79 28.71 13.28
CA GLN A 163 10.78 29.67 12.79
C GLN A 163 10.29 31.12 12.83
N LEU A 164 9.02 31.38 12.51
CA LEU A 164 8.49 32.75 12.41
C LEU A 164 7.81 33.23 13.68
N TYR A 165 7.26 32.29 14.47
CA TYR A 165 6.51 32.62 15.68
C TYR A 165 7.07 31.92 16.93
N PRO A 166 8.40 31.86 17.14
CA PRO A 166 9.00 31.00 18.16
C PRO A 166 8.56 31.34 19.59
N ASP A 167 8.24 32.61 19.84
CA ASP A 167 7.92 33.13 21.18
C ASP A 167 6.44 33.48 21.35
N VAL A 168 5.62 33.27 20.32
CA VAL A 168 4.16 33.42 20.38
C VAL A 168 3.58 32.21 21.10
N ASP A 169 2.67 32.47 22.05
CA ASP A 169 1.91 31.45 22.73
C ASP A 169 0.65 31.11 21.90
N PHE A 170 0.50 29.85 21.52
CA PHE A 170 -0.64 29.33 20.78
C PHE A 170 -1.52 28.48 21.69
N THR A 171 -2.83 28.73 21.70
CA THR A 171 -3.81 27.79 22.26
C THR A 171 -4.12 26.71 21.23
N ILE A 172 -3.78 25.47 21.55
CA ILE A 172 -4.00 24.30 20.68
C ILE A 172 -5.12 23.41 21.24
N ASN A 173 -5.24 22.19 20.72
CA ASN A 173 -6.21 21.18 21.18
C ASN A 173 -6.31 21.12 22.70
N ASP A 174 -7.48 20.79 23.23
CA ASP A 174 -7.79 20.73 24.68
C ASP A 174 -7.50 22.01 25.51
N GLY A 175 -7.24 23.14 24.85
CA GLY A 175 -6.98 24.42 25.51
C GLY A 175 -5.54 24.58 26.02
N SER A 176 -4.66 23.61 25.70
CA SER A 176 -3.24 23.68 26.04
C SER A 176 -2.57 24.88 25.38
N ILE A 177 -1.68 25.56 26.12
CA ILE A 177 -0.89 26.68 25.60
C ILE A 177 0.53 26.19 25.30
N VAL A 178 0.99 26.40 24.07
CA VAL A 178 2.34 26.02 23.63
C VAL A 178 3.04 27.20 22.95
N LYS A 179 4.32 27.40 23.24
CA LYS A 179 5.15 28.35 22.50
C LYS A 179 5.41 27.84 21.09
N GLY A 180 5.44 28.71 20.08
CA GLY A 180 5.67 28.30 18.69
C GLY A 180 6.95 27.46 18.49
N ARG A 181 8.05 27.75 19.21
CA ARG A 181 9.29 26.95 19.19
C ARG A 181 9.12 25.50 19.69
N HIS A 182 8.07 25.22 20.44
CA HIS A 182 7.71 23.91 20.97
C HIS A 182 6.48 23.32 20.29
N PHE A 183 5.89 24.02 19.32
CA PHE A 183 4.73 23.55 18.59
C PHE A 183 5.03 22.23 17.88
N GLN A 184 4.10 21.29 17.99
CA GLN A 184 4.07 20.03 17.26
C GLN A 184 2.68 19.83 16.70
N ALA A 185 2.60 19.19 15.52
CA ALA A 185 1.34 18.71 14.99
C ALA A 185 0.80 17.56 15.86
N LEU A 186 -0.51 17.30 15.79
CA LEU A 186 -1.16 16.24 16.58
C LEU A 186 -0.62 14.84 16.26
N VAL A 187 -0.23 14.63 15.01
CA VAL A 187 0.46 13.42 14.53
C VAL A 187 1.80 13.84 13.94
N ARG A 188 2.81 12.97 14.07
CA ARG A 188 4.17 13.20 13.56
C ARG A 188 4.14 13.68 12.11
N VAL A 189 4.81 14.80 11.84
CA VAL A 189 4.97 15.31 10.47
C VAL A 189 5.92 14.40 9.70
N MET A 190 5.40 13.74 8.66
CA MET A 190 6.18 12.84 7.82
C MET A 190 7.33 13.54 7.09
N PRO A 191 8.46 12.84 6.85
CA PRO A 191 9.70 13.42 6.33
C PRO A 191 9.62 13.63 4.80
N HIS A 192 8.77 14.55 4.38
CA HIS A 192 8.62 15.02 3.00
C HIS A 192 7.95 16.39 2.97
N SER A 193 8.05 17.06 1.83
CA SER A 193 7.50 18.39 1.64
C SER A 193 5.96 18.46 1.80
N GLU A 194 5.47 19.67 2.03
CA GLU A 194 4.08 19.96 2.39
C GLU A 194 3.11 19.77 1.22
N TYR A 195 3.44 20.30 0.04
CA TYR A 195 2.45 20.48 -1.02
C TYR A 195 2.69 19.54 -2.22
N PRO A 196 1.63 18.92 -2.79
CA PRO A 196 0.24 18.90 -2.32
C PRO A 196 0.00 17.80 -1.26
N SER A 197 -1.20 17.70 -0.68
CA SER A 197 -1.51 16.69 0.34
C SER A 197 -1.61 15.29 -0.25
N GLY A 198 -0.66 14.42 0.10
CA GLY A 198 -0.67 13.01 -0.31
C GLY A 198 -1.84 12.22 0.25
N SER A 199 -2.28 12.55 1.47
CA SER A 199 -3.47 11.93 2.08
C SER A 199 -4.73 12.22 1.28
N SER A 200 -4.92 13.49 0.89
CA SER A 200 -6.11 13.88 0.14
C SER A 200 -6.12 13.29 -1.27
N CYS A 201 -4.96 13.23 -1.92
CA CYS A 201 -4.80 12.59 -3.23
C CYS A 201 -5.15 11.09 -3.17
N VAL A 202 -4.50 10.34 -2.26
CA VAL A 202 -4.69 8.89 -2.14
C VAL A 202 -6.14 8.53 -1.79
N CYS A 203 -6.74 9.24 -0.83
CA CYS A 203 -8.12 8.95 -0.42
C CYS A 203 -9.16 9.31 -1.49
N HIS A 204 -8.90 10.33 -2.31
CA HIS A 204 -9.74 10.63 -3.46
C HIS A 204 -9.64 9.54 -4.53
N SER A 205 -8.43 9.03 -4.79
CA SER A 205 -8.21 7.90 -5.69
C SER A 205 -8.95 6.63 -5.21
N ILE A 206 -8.92 6.33 -3.89
CA ILE A 206 -9.72 5.24 -3.31
C ILE A 206 -11.22 5.47 -3.53
N GLU A 207 -11.72 6.68 -3.29
CA GLU A 207 -13.13 7.03 -3.49
C GLU A 207 -13.57 6.77 -4.94
N GLU A 208 -12.83 7.29 -5.91
CA GLU A 208 -13.14 7.10 -7.33
C GLU A 208 -13.10 5.62 -7.70
N PHE A 209 -12.11 4.88 -7.22
CA PHE A 209 -12.00 3.44 -7.45
C PHE A 209 -13.24 2.69 -6.94
N ILE A 210 -13.66 2.98 -5.70
CA ILE A 210 -14.86 2.38 -5.10
C ILE A 210 -16.11 2.73 -5.91
N ILE A 211 -16.31 4.02 -6.22
CA ILE A 211 -17.47 4.50 -6.99
C ILE A 211 -17.56 3.80 -8.35
N ASN A 212 -16.42 3.52 -8.98
CA ASN A 212 -16.39 2.93 -10.32
C ASN A 212 -16.38 1.39 -10.31
N LEU A 213 -15.94 0.73 -9.24
CA LEU A 213 -15.90 -0.74 -9.16
C LEU A 213 -17.12 -1.34 -8.44
N TRP A 214 -17.54 -0.79 -7.30
CA TRP A 214 -18.57 -1.38 -6.44
C TRP A 214 -19.95 -1.54 -7.11
N PRO A 215 -20.39 -0.68 -8.04
CA PRO A 215 -21.60 -0.94 -8.83
C PRO A 215 -21.57 -2.26 -9.62
N SER A 216 -20.37 -2.79 -9.92
CA SER A 216 -20.18 -4.07 -10.62
C SER A 216 -20.07 -5.26 -9.66
N LEU A 217 -19.99 -5.02 -8.35
CA LEU A 217 -19.99 -6.06 -7.31
C LEU A 217 -21.42 -6.46 -6.96
N ASN A 218 -21.62 -7.73 -6.62
CA ASN A 218 -22.91 -8.19 -6.10
C ASN A 218 -22.92 -8.05 -4.56
N LEU A 219 -23.18 -6.84 -4.07
CA LEU A 219 -23.18 -6.56 -2.63
C LEU A 219 -24.37 -7.21 -1.94
N THR A 220 -24.15 -7.83 -0.79
CA THR A 220 -25.21 -8.48 0.00
C THR A 220 -25.09 -8.14 1.49
N SER A 221 -26.11 -7.51 2.07
CA SER A 221 -26.16 -7.23 3.51
C SER A 221 -27.32 -7.98 4.13
N GLN A 222 -27.08 -8.64 5.27
CA GLN A 222 -28.05 -9.51 5.94
C GLN A 222 -28.74 -10.53 5.00
N GLY A 223 -28.05 -10.94 3.93
CA GLY A 223 -28.49 -11.95 2.96
C GLY A 223 -29.36 -11.38 1.85
N ALA A 224 -29.67 -10.09 1.92
CA ALA A 224 -30.38 -9.35 0.90
C ALA A 224 -29.39 -8.64 -0.04
N PRO A 225 -29.64 -8.64 -1.36
CA PRO A 225 -28.90 -7.79 -2.29
C PRO A 225 -28.97 -6.31 -1.89
N VAL A 226 -27.85 -5.62 -1.98
CA VAL A 226 -27.73 -4.18 -1.76
C VAL A 226 -27.24 -3.54 -3.04
N THR A 227 -27.92 -2.48 -3.48
CA THR A 227 -27.41 -1.65 -4.58
C THR A 227 -26.43 -0.64 -3.99
N PHE A 228 -25.23 -0.56 -4.56
CA PHE A 228 -24.28 0.47 -4.17
C PHE A 228 -24.80 1.87 -4.54
N ASP A 229 -24.78 2.76 -3.57
CA ASP A 229 -25.02 4.19 -3.72
C ASP A 229 -23.94 4.93 -2.91
N PRO A 230 -23.09 5.74 -3.55
CA PRO A 230 -21.99 6.42 -2.87
C PRO A 230 -22.43 7.42 -1.80
N ALA A 231 -23.70 7.84 -1.80
CA ALA A 231 -24.24 8.76 -0.81
C ALA A 231 -24.83 8.05 0.41
N THR A 232 -25.12 6.75 0.35
CA THR A 232 -25.86 6.05 1.42
C THR A 232 -25.27 4.70 1.81
N THR A 233 -24.45 4.07 0.98
CA THR A 233 -23.84 2.77 1.29
C THR A 233 -22.69 2.96 2.29
N PRO A 234 -22.79 2.40 3.51
CA PRO A 234 -21.77 2.61 4.52
C PRO A 234 -20.50 1.80 4.23
N ILE A 235 -19.37 2.51 4.22
CA ILE A 235 -18.04 1.94 4.39
C ILE A 235 -17.73 1.95 5.88
N ILE A 236 -17.63 0.75 6.43
CA ILE A 236 -17.24 0.56 7.81
C ILE A 236 -15.71 0.54 7.83
N LEU A 237 -15.09 1.40 8.62
CA LEU A 237 -13.64 1.47 8.74
C LEU A 237 -13.23 0.92 10.10
N PRO A 238 -13.33 -0.40 10.30
CA PRO A 238 -13.10 -0.93 11.61
C PRO A 238 -11.59 -0.96 11.87
N LYS A 239 -11.19 -0.71 13.12
CA LYS A 239 -9.79 -0.62 13.59
C LYS A 239 -9.03 -1.97 13.57
N ILE A 240 -9.42 -2.90 12.70
CA ILE A 240 -9.27 -4.35 12.91
C ILE A 240 -7.86 -4.88 12.61
N ALA A 241 -7.07 -4.21 11.77
CA ALA A 241 -6.01 -4.93 11.05
C ALA A 241 -4.56 -4.63 11.49
N MET A 242 -4.32 -3.88 12.56
CA MET A 242 -2.96 -3.51 12.97
C MET A 242 -2.71 -3.71 14.47
N ALA A 243 -1.74 -4.58 14.79
CA ALA A 243 -1.34 -4.94 16.16
C ALA A 243 -0.82 -3.75 17.02
N ASN A 244 -0.46 -2.63 16.38
CA ASN A 244 0.13 -1.47 17.03
C ASN A 244 -0.84 -0.27 17.19
N VAL A 245 -2.10 -0.41 16.80
CA VAL A 245 -3.11 0.60 17.17
C VAL A 245 -3.72 0.13 18.49
N PRO A 246 -3.62 0.89 19.60
CA PRO A 246 -4.07 0.44 20.90
C PRO A 246 -5.48 -0.16 20.82
N ILE A 247 -5.59 -1.43 21.26
CA ILE A 247 -6.83 -2.21 21.40
C ILE A 247 -7.62 -1.64 22.58
N VAL A 248 -8.06 -0.40 22.45
CA VAL A 248 -9.17 0.15 23.22
C VAL A 248 -10.36 0.05 22.30
N GLY A 249 -11.19 -0.98 22.53
CA GLY A 249 -12.23 -1.50 21.64
C GLY A 249 -13.38 -0.55 21.33
N ILE A 250 -13.09 0.59 20.72
CA ILE A 250 -14.09 1.52 20.22
C ILE A 250 -14.04 1.47 18.68
N VAL A 251 -15.19 1.15 18.10
CA VAL A 251 -15.47 1.32 16.67
C VAL A 251 -15.39 2.80 16.38
N HIS A 252 -14.30 3.24 15.75
CA HIS A 252 -14.06 4.63 15.42
C HIS A 252 -13.66 4.79 13.96
N PRO A 253 -13.98 5.95 13.34
CA PRO A 253 -14.65 7.10 13.98
C PRO A 253 -16.19 7.15 13.88
N SER A 254 -16.85 6.21 13.19
CA SER A 254 -18.32 6.14 13.13
C SER A 254 -18.82 4.70 13.21
N ALA A 255 -19.65 4.39 14.21
CA ALA A 255 -20.38 3.11 14.27
C ALA A 255 -21.37 2.94 13.11
N ALA A 256 -21.80 4.05 12.50
CA ALA A 256 -22.65 4.06 11.31
C ALA A 256 -21.86 3.90 9.99
N GLY A 257 -20.52 3.89 10.05
CA GLY A 257 -19.65 3.94 8.87
C GLY A 257 -19.57 5.33 8.24
N TYR A 258 -18.81 5.43 7.16
CA TYR A 258 -18.66 6.60 6.30
C TYR A 258 -19.29 6.32 4.94
N THR A 259 -19.89 7.32 4.32
CA THR A 259 -20.08 7.24 2.86
C THR A 259 -18.73 7.34 2.17
N THR A 260 -18.59 6.83 0.94
CA THR A 260 -17.34 6.90 0.19
C THR A 260 -16.82 8.34 0.08
N GLN A 261 -17.73 9.28 -0.18
CA GLN A 261 -17.42 10.71 -0.26
C GLN A 261 -16.97 11.26 1.09
N THR A 262 -17.71 10.99 2.17
CA THR A 262 -17.35 11.48 3.51
C THR A 262 -16.00 10.93 3.96
N MET A 263 -15.70 9.66 3.68
CA MET A 263 -14.39 9.06 3.96
C MET A 263 -13.25 9.83 3.28
N SER A 264 -13.37 10.10 1.98
CA SER A 264 -12.38 10.86 1.20
C SER A 264 -12.23 12.29 1.70
N LEU A 265 -13.36 12.95 2.00
CA LEU A 265 -13.38 14.31 2.55
C LEU A 265 -12.61 14.39 3.87
N ARG A 266 -13.00 13.56 4.84
CA ARG A 266 -12.40 13.53 6.19
C ARG A 266 -10.93 13.13 6.17
N CYS A 267 -10.53 12.21 5.30
CA CYS A 267 -9.12 11.84 5.12
C CYS A 267 -8.23 13.04 4.75
N GLY A 268 -8.77 14.01 3.99
CA GLY A 268 -8.09 15.26 3.69
C GLY A 268 -8.15 16.27 4.84
N GLU A 269 -9.35 16.53 5.37
CA GLU A 269 -9.60 17.58 6.39
C GLU A 269 -8.84 17.32 7.70
N THR A 270 -8.74 16.06 8.12
CA THR A 270 -7.97 15.65 9.32
C THR A 270 -6.49 16.02 9.25
N ARG A 271 -5.96 16.36 8.07
CA ARG A 271 -4.59 16.82 7.88
C ARG A 271 -4.39 18.28 8.24
N GLU A 272 -5.42 19.08 8.05
CA GLU A 272 -5.46 20.48 8.48
C GLU A 272 -5.81 20.54 9.98
N GLU A 273 -6.81 19.77 10.41
CA GLU A 273 -7.21 19.66 11.82
C GLU A 273 -6.08 19.14 12.72
N GLY A 274 -5.25 18.23 12.21
CA GLY A 274 -4.08 17.74 12.95
C GLY A 274 -2.85 18.65 12.86
N GLY A 275 -2.90 19.75 12.10
CA GLY A 275 -1.80 20.72 11.99
C GLY A 275 -0.65 20.32 11.06
N MET A 276 -0.87 19.42 10.10
CA MET A 276 0.17 18.90 9.19
C MET A 276 0.22 19.57 7.81
N HIS A 277 -0.86 20.20 7.39
CA HIS A 277 -1.04 20.78 6.06
C HIS A 277 -1.73 22.15 6.10
N PHE A 278 -1.35 23.01 5.16
CA PHE A 278 -2.04 24.29 4.93
C PHE A 278 -3.28 24.11 4.05
N SER A 279 -4.16 25.12 4.06
CA SER A 279 -5.53 25.00 3.51
C SER A 279 -5.58 24.68 2.01
N SER A 280 -4.57 25.11 1.25
CA SER A 280 -4.51 24.88 -0.20
C SER A 280 -4.00 23.48 -0.57
N ALA A 281 -3.32 22.76 0.34
CA ALA A 281 -2.70 21.48 0.03
C ALA A 281 -3.71 20.35 -0.13
N VAL A 282 -4.80 20.35 0.64
CA VAL A 282 -5.87 19.35 0.58
C VAL A 282 -6.61 19.38 -0.76
N PRO A 283 -7.23 20.50 -1.19
CA PRO A 283 -7.93 20.56 -2.49
C PRO A 283 -6.99 20.31 -3.68
N ALA A 284 -5.72 20.76 -3.59
CA ALA A 284 -4.72 20.46 -4.60
C ALA A 284 -4.41 18.97 -4.72
N GLY A 285 -4.37 18.24 -3.59
CA GLY A 285 -4.19 16.80 -3.60
C GLY A 285 -5.32 16.07 -4.34
N ARG A 286 -6.59 16.47 -4.10
CA ARG A 286 -7.74 15.90 -4.83
C ARG A 286 -7.65 16.20 -6.32
N THR A 287 -7.37 17.46 -6.66
CA THR A 287 -7.26 17.91 -8.06
C THR A 287 -6.16 17.15 -8.81
N LEU A 288 -5.00 16.96 -8.18
CA LEU A 288 -3.87 16.25 -8.79
C LEU A 288 -4.21 14.79 -9.12
N CYS A 289 -5.02 14.14 -8.27
CA CYS A 289 -5.28 12.70 -8.37
C CYS A 289 -6.69 12.37 -8.89
N ALA A 290 -7.40 13.38 -9.39
CA ALA A 290 -8.70 13.22 -10.04
C ALA A 290 -8.57 12.32 -11.28
N GLY A 291 -9.50 11.39 -11.45
CA GLY A 291 -9.55 10.40 -12.51
C GLY A 291 -8.64 9.18 -12.31
N MET A 292 -7.70 9.21 -11.36
CA MET A 292 -6.77 8.09 -11.14
C MET A 292 -7.49 6.83 -10.67
N GLY A 293 -8.42 6.95 -9.71
CA GLY A 293 -9.14 5.79 -9.19
C GLY A 293 -10.09 5.19 -10.24
N SER A 294 -10.74 6.04 -11.04
CA SER A 294 -11.58 5.62 -12.16
C SER A 294 -10.78 4.88 -13.24
N ALA A 295 -9.58 5.35 -13.56
CA ALA A 295 -8.67 4.70 -14.48
C ALA A 295 -8.27 3.30 -13.99
N VAL A 296 -7.92 3.17 -12.71
CA VAL A 296 -7.60 1.88 -12.11
C VAL A 296 -8.80 0.95 -12.12
N ALA A 297 -10.00 1.43 -11.75
CA ALA A 297 -11.22 0.62 -11.81
C ALA A 297 -11.49 0.09 -13.22
N THR A 298 -11.26 0.91 -14.25
CA THR A 298 -11.40 0.50 -15.65
C THR A 298 -10.43 -0.64 -16.00
N LYS A 299 -9.16 -0.52 -15.60
CA LYS A 299 -8.14 -1.54 -15.85
C LYS A 299 -8.43 -2.83 -15.08
N VAL A 300 -8.89 -2.73 -13.84
CA VAL A 300 -9.27 -3.87 -13.01
C VAL A 300 -10.46 -4.61 -13.62
N LYS A 301 -11.48 -3.91 -14.12
CA LYS A 301 -12.58 -4.52 -14.87
C LYS A 301 -12.09 -5.25 -16.14
N ALA A 302 -11.08 -4.72 -16.83
CA ALA A 302 -10.49 -5.37 -18.01
C ALA A 302 -9.77 -6.70 -17.68
N LEU A 303 -9.45 -6.97 -16.40
CA LEU A 303 -8.92 -8.26 -15.96
C LEU A 303 -9.98 -9.37 -15.96
N LEU A 304 -11.24 -9.02 -16.16
CA LEU A 304 -12.39 -9.91 -16.15
C LEU A 304 -13.04 -9.96 -17.55
N PRO A 305 -12.60 -10.83 -18.46
CA PRO A 305 -13.20 -10.94 -19.78
C PRO A 305 -14.72 -11.17 -19.69
N GLY A 306 -15.48 -10.30 -20.35
CA GLY A 306 -16.95 -10.37 -20.37
C GLY A 306 -17.66 -9.52 -19.32
N VAL A 307 -16.95 -8.83 -18.41
CA VAL A 307 -17.60 -7.80 -17.57
C VAL A 307 -17.97 -6.62 -18.45
N THR A 308 -19.27 -6.41 -18.60
CA THR A 308 -19.84 -5.18 -19.17
C THR A 308 -20.71 -4.53 -18.11
N GLU A 309 -20.54 -3.22 -17.96
CA GLU A 309 -21.23 -2.43 -16.93
C GLU A 309 -22.75 -2.54 -17.09
N GLY A 310 -23.44 -2.79 -15.97
CA GLY A 310 -24.90 -2.95 -15.96
C GLY A 310 -25.45 -4.28 -16.51
N THR A 311 -24.60 -5.18 -17.02
CA THR A 311 -25.06 -6.46 -17.59
C THR A 311 -24.48 -7.68 -16.89
N THR A 312 -23.21 -7.66 -16.50
CA THR A 312 -22.50 -8.82 -15.96
C THR A 312 -21.77 -8.41 -14.69
N THR A 313 -22.10 -9.05 -13.56
CA THR A 313 -21.43 -8.77 -12.29
C THR A 313 -20.00 -9.31 -12.31
N VAL A 314 -19.12 -8.73 -11.48
CA VAL A 314 -17.77 -9.24 -11.24
C VAL A 314 -17.81 -10.72 -10.85
N LYS A 315 -18.73 -11.10 -9.95
CA LYS A 315 -18.96 -12.49 -9.55
C LYS A 315 -19.26 -13.42 -10.73
N ALA A 316 -20.10 -12.97 -11.66
CA ALA A 316 -20.45 -13.77 -12.83
C ALA A 316 -19.24 -13.97 -13.77
N ALA A 317 -18.38 -12.96 -13.92
CA ALA A 317 -17.19 -13.06 -14.76
C ALA A 317 -16.04 -13.86 -14.12
N ILE A 318 -15.89 -13.78 -12.79
CA ILE A 318 -14.99 -14.67 -12.04
C ILE A 318 -15.46 -16.13 -12.17
N GLY A 319 -16.78 -16.34 -12.22
CA GLY A 319 -17.41 -17.65 -12.31
C GLY A 319 -17.45 -18.37 -10.98
N ALA A 320 -18.09 -19.54 -10.97
CA ALA A 320 -18.08 -20.39 -9.78
C ALA A 320 -16.67 -20.96 -9.56
N THR A 321 -16.10 -20.73 -8.38
CA THR A 321 -14.87 -21.40 -7.96
C THR A 321 -15.23 -22.82 -7.52
N PRO A 322 -14.71 -23.87 -8.19
CA PRO A 322 -14.89 -25.24 -7.70
C PRO A 322 -14.35 -25.35 -6.28
N PRO A 323 -15.05 -26.09 -5.38
CA PRO A 323 -14.58 -26.29 -4.02
C PRO A 323 -13.22 -26.99 -4.01
N CYS A 324 -12.53 -26.91 -2.88
CA CYS A 324 -11.25 -27.58 -2.62
C CYS A 324 -11.22 -29.01 -3.19
N GLN A 325 -10.26 -29.29 -4.09
CA GLN A 325 -10.12 -30.58 -4.77
C GLN A 325 -8.92 -31.41 -4.27
N ALA A 326 -8.29 -30.99 -3.18
CA ALA A 326 -7.07 -31.60 -2.64
C ALA A 326 -5.90 -31.66 -3.65
N THR A 327 -5.90 -30.74 -4.62
CA THR A 327 -4.86 -30.56 -5.65
C THR A 327 -3.72 -29.62 -5.21
N CYS A 328 -3.74 -29.22 -3.94
CA CYS A 328 -2.80 -28.36 -3.23
C CYS A 328 -1.35 -28.87 -3.23
N CYS A 329 -1.15 -30.17 -3.43
CA CYS A 329 0.17 -30.77 -3.38
C CYS A 329 0.92 -30.57 -4.71
N ALA A 330 2.14 -30.04 -4.60
CA ALA A 330 3.10 -30.11 -5.69
C ALA A 330 3.43 -31.58 -5.91
N THR A 331 3.16 -32.10 -7.12
CA THR A 331 3.48 -33.50 -7.42
C THR A 331 4.98 -33.75 -7.37
N ASP A 332 5.83 -32.75 -7.68
CA ASP A 332 7.28 -32.88 -7.47
C ASP A 332 7.98 -31.56 -7.09
N GLY A 333 8.32 -31.45 -5.81
CA GLY A 333 9.33 -30.53 -5.24
C GLY A 333 10.26 -31.33 -4.30
N PRO A 334 11.35 -30.75 -3.77
CA PRO A 334 12.26 -31.46 -2.84
C PRO A 334 11.56 -31.94 -1.57
N THR A 335 10.44 -31.30 -1.21
CA THR A 335 9.43 -31.82 -0.28
C THR A 335 8.25 -32.34 -1.08
N GLN A 336 8.32 -33.60 -1.51
CA GLN A 336 7.14 -34.32 -1.99
C GLN A 336 6.08 -34.26 -0.89
N CYS A 337 4.83 -33.90 -1.23
CA CYS A 337 3.71 -34.22 -0.35
C CYS A 337 3.74 -35.74 -0.17
N ASN A 338 4.06 -36.20 1.03
CA ASN A 338 3.91 -37.62 1.32
C ASN A 338 2.40 -37.92 1.44
N ALA A 339 2.04 -39.20 1.50
CA ALA A 339 0.63 -39.61 1.62
C ALA A 339 -0.09 -38.99 2.85
N VAL A 340 0.65 -38.56 3.89
CA VAL A 340 0.09 -37.86 5.05
C VAL A 340 -0.27 -36.41 4.69
N ASP A 341 0.53 -35.73 3.87
CA ASP A 341 0.26 -34.37 3.42
C ASP A 341 -0.91 -34.32 2.44
N GLU A 342 -0.98 -35.28 1.50
CA GLU A 342 -2.14 -35.44 0.61
C GLU A 342 -3.41 -35.76 1.41
N ALA A 343 -3.33 -36.67 2.39
CA ALA A 343 -4.45 -36.98 3.26
C ALA A 343 -4.85 -35.79 4.15
N ALA A 344 -3.90 -34.99 4.64
CA ALA A 344 -4.17 -33.78 5.43
C ALA A 344 -4.83 -32.69 4.59
N CYS A 345 -4.45 -32.56 3.31
CA CYS A 345 -5.10 -31.65 2.39
C CYS A 345 -6.51 -32.14 2.02
N ALA A 346 -6.67 -33.42 1.71
CA ALA A 346 -7.97 -34.03 1.42
C ALA A 346 -8.92 -33.93 2.62
N ALA A 347 -8.45 -34.21 3.84
CA ALA A 347 -9.20 -34.00 5.07
C ALA A 347 -9.52 -32.51 5.34
N GLY A 348 -8.69 -31.60 4.82
CA GLY A 348 -8.92 -30.16 4.88
C GLY A 348 -10.04 -29.68 3.95
N CYS A 349 -10.27 -30.38 2.83
CA CYS A 349 -11.31 -30.04 1.85
C CYS A 349 -12.74 -30.44 2.27
N THR A 350 -12.91 -31.29 3.28
CA THR A 350 -14.22 -31.89 3.62
C THR A 350 -14.97 -31.21 4.78
N GLY A 351 -14.55 -30.03 5.25
CA GLY A 351 -15.12 -29.38 6.44
C GLY A 351 -15.63 -27.95 6.22
N THR A 352 -16.82 -27.64 6.76
CA THR A 352 -17.20 -26.29 7.21
C THR A 352 -16.48 -26.03 8.53
N TRP A 353 -15.53 -25.10 8.56
CA TRP A 353 -14.67 -24.87 9.73
C TRP A 353 -15.16 -23.70 10.58
N ASP A 354 -15.32 -23.97 11.88
CA ASP A 354 -15.29 -23.01 12.97
C ASP A 354 -13.82 -22.74 13.37
N MET A 355 -13.26 -21.61 12.94
CA MET A 355 -11.93 -21.15 13.39
C MET A 355 -12.08 -20.19 14.58
N PRO A 356 -11.11 -20.07 15.50
CA PRO A 356 -11.11 -19.07 16.59
C PRO A 356 -11.23 -17.62 16.08
N TRP A 357 -10.83 -17.38 14.82
CA TRP A 357 -11.07 -16.12 14.13
C TRP A 357 -12.55 -15.78 14.01
N PHE A 358 -13.44 -16.78 13.93
CA PHE A 358 -14.88 -16.56 14.01
C PHE A 358 -15.32 -16.06 15.36
N ASP A 359 -14.70 -16.41 16.49
CA ASP A 359 -15.09 -15.83 17.78
C ASP A 359 -14.65 -14.35 17.89
N VAL A 360 -13.48 -14.04 17.31
CA VAL A 360 -12.99 -12.68 17.12
C VAL A 360 -13.90 -11.89 16.17
N ILE A 361 -14.35 -12.49 15.07
CA ILE A 361 -15.33 -11.91 14.14
C ILE A 361 -16.73 -11.84 14.75
N ASN A 362 -17.17 -12.80 15.55
CA ASN A 362 -18.53 -12.89 16.09
C ASN A 362 -18.78 -11.76 17.10
N ALA A 363 -17.81 -11.47 17.98
CA ALA A 363 -17.85 -10.28 18.83
C ALA A 363 -17.87 -8.98 18.01
N ARG A 364 -17.24 -8.96 16.83
CA ARG A 364 -17.21 -7.81 15.91
C ARG A 364 -18.48 -7.69 15.05
N MET A 365 -19.06 -8.81 14.64
CA MET A 365 -20.32 -8.92 13.91
C MET A 365 -21.49 -8.46 14.78
N GLN A 366 -21.49 -8.83 16.05
CA GLN A 366 -22.43 -8.30 17.04
C GLN A 366 -22.32 -6.78 17.19
N ALA A 367 -21.10 -6.21 17.11
CA ALA A 367 -20.89 -4.76 17.09
C ALA A 367 -21.44 -4.07 15.82
N PHE A 368 -21.67 -4.81 14.74
CA PHE A 368 -22.32 -4.36 13.50
C PHE A 368 -23.81 -4.73 13.42
N GLY A 369 -24.41 -5.25 14.50
CA GLY A 369 -25.80 -5.72 14.48
C GLY A 369 -26.04 -6.92 13.55
N LEU A 370 -24.99 -7.65 13.18
CA LEU A 370 -25.06 -8.86 12.38
C LEU A 370 -25.39 -10.06 13.28
N PRO A 371 -26.09 -11.09 12.74
CA PRO A 371 -26.50 -12.26 13.51
C PRO A 371 -25.30 -12.98 14.13
N ASP A 372 -25.52 -13.56 15.32
CA ASP A 372 -24.49 -14.34 15.98
C ASP A 372 -24.12 -15.61 15.19
N ARG A 373 -22.96 -16.19 15.54
CA ARG A 373 -22.41 -17.43 14.95
C ARG A 373 -23.46 -18.55 14.82
N ALA A 374 -24.27 -18.77 15.84
CA ALA A 374 -25.28 -19.83 15.86
C ALA A 374 -26.42 -19.55 14.85
N THR A 375 -26.81 -18.28 14.72
CA THR A 375 -27.84 -17.84 13.78
C THR A 375 -27.31 -17.84 12.34
N ALA A 376 -26.07 -17.39 12.11
CA ALA A 376 -25.44 -17.37 10.79
C ALA A 376 -25.22 -18.77 10.20
N THR A 377 -24.86 -19.74 11.03
CA THR A 377 -24.60 -21.14 10.61
C THR A 377 -25.88 -21.98 10.40
N THR A 378 -26.98 -21.66 11.07
CA THR A 378 -28.22 -22.48 11.04
C THR A 378 -29.27 -22.00 10.04
N THR A 379 -29.22 -20.74 9.60
CA THR A 379 -30.26 -20.16 8.72
C THR A 379 -30.00 -20.32 7.22
N ALA A 380 -28.95 -21.05 6.81
CA ALA A 380 -28.43 -20.95 5.44
C ALA A 380 -28.22 -19.49 5.03
N ALA A 381 -27.90 -18.61 6.00
CA ALA A 381 -27.56 -17.25 5.71
C ALA A 381 -26.33 -17.29 4.79
N PRO A 382 -26.35 -16.63 3.62
CA PRO A 382 -25.27 -16.67 2.63
C PRO A 382 -23.98 -15.99 3.12
N PHE A 383 -23.91 -15.66 4.41
CA PHE A 383 -22.73 -15.11 5.07
C PHE A 383 -21.70 -16.21 5.29
N PHE A 384 -20.57 -16.05 4.62
CA PHE A 384 -19.35 -16.83 4.81
C PHE A 384 -19.46 -18.31 4.42
N GLN A 385 -19.37 -18.58 3.12
CA GLN A 385 -18.57 -19.74 2.67
C GLN A 385 -17.12 -19.28 2.45
N VAL A 386 -16.48 -18.74 3.48
CA VAL A 386 -15.03 -18.54 3.45
C VAL A 386 -14.43 -19.91 3.75
N ASP A 387 -14.04 -20.62 2.69
CA ASP A 387 -13.29 -21.86 2.87
C ASP A 387 -11.99 -21.61 3.67
N ARG A 388 -11.46 -22.67 4.27
CA ARG A 388 -10.24 -22.63 5.08
C ARG A 388 -9.02 -22.07 4.32
N ASN A 389 -8.97 -22.26 3.01
CA ASN A 389 -7.86 -21.80 2.17
C ASN A 389 -7.88 -20.27 2.05
N HIS A 390 -9.07 -19.66 2.03
CA HIS A 390 -9.24 -18.21 2.05
C HIS A 390 -8.79 -17.57 3.37
N ILE A 391 -9.06 -18.21 4.52
CA ILE A 391 -8.54 -17.75 5.83
C ILE A 391 -7.01 -17.89 5.87
N ALA A 392 -6.46 -18.93 5.25
CA ALA A 392 -5.00 -19.09 5.16
C ALA A 392 -4.35 -17.94 4.37
N ILE A 393 -4.92 -17.53 3.23
CA ILE A 393 -4.48 -16.33 2.50
C ILE A 393 -4.45 -15.10 3.40
N VAL A 394 -5.59 -14.80 4.07
CA VAL A 394 -5.71 -13.58 4.90
C VAL A 394 -4.76 -13.63 6.10
N GLY A 395 -4.71 -14.77 6.81
CA GLY A 395 -3.86 -14.95 7.98
C GLY A 395 -2.37 -14.91 7.66
N THR A 396 -1.95 -15.59 6.59
CA THR A 396 -0.55 -15.62 6.15
C THR A 396 -0.08 -14.27 5.64
N PHE A 397 -0.92 -13.49 4.95
CA PHE A 397 -0.52 -12.16 4.48
C PHE A 397 -0.64 -11.10 5.58
N ALA A 398 -1.54 -11.27 6.55
CA ALA A 398 -1.57 -10.43 7.74
C ALA A 398 -0.24 -10.49 8.54
N ALA A 399 0.48 -11.62 8.46
CA ALA A 399 1.80 -11.77 9.07
C ALA A 399 2.89 -10.86 8.46
N LEU A 400 2.66 -10.30 7.27
CA LEU A 400 3.57 -9.35 6.63
C LEU A 400 3.38 -7.91 7.16
N ILE A 401 2.19 -7.58 7.67
CA ILE A 401 1.81 -6.23 8.10
C ILE A 401 2.79 -5.64 9.13
N PRO A 402 3.24 -6.38 10.18
CA PRO A 402 4.19 -5.84 11.16
C PRO A 402 5.50 -5.38 10.55
N GLU A 403 5.99 -6.03 9.49
CA GLU A 403 7.23 -5.62 8.82
C GLU A 403 6.98 -4.52 7.79
N ILE A 404 5.89 -4.60 7.03
CA ILE A 404 5.48 -3.54 6.10
C ILE A 404 5.37 -2.20 6.84
N THR A 405 4.71 -2.20 8.00
CA THR A 405 4.42 -0.99 8.77
C THR A 405 5.65 -0.33 9.42
N LYS A 406 6.81 -1.00 9.41
CA LYS A 406 8.10 -0.37 9.79
C LYS A 406 8.63 0.56 8.70
N ALA A 407 8.21 0.39 7.45
CA ALA A 407 8.63 1.24 6.34
C ALA A 407 7.81 2.54 6.28
N GLN A 408 8.31 3.56 5.57
CA GLN A 408 7.55 4.78 5.30
C GLN A 408 6.39 4.50 4.34
N SER A 409 5.32 5.30 4.39
CA SER A 409 4.03 5.02 3.73
C SER A 409 4.14 4.64 2.26
N ILE A 410 5.00 5.31 1.48
CA ILE A 410 5.14 4.99 0.05
C ILE A 410 5.70 3.58 -0.19
N PHE A 411 6.64 3.12 0.64
CA PHE A 411 7.14 1.76 0.57
C PHE A 411 6.09 0.76 1.05
N GLN A 412 5.28 1.14 2.05
CA GLN A 412 4.14 0.32 2.45
C GLN A 412 3.21 0.07 1.25
N PHE A 413 2.87 1.12 0.49
CA PHE A 413 2.00 1.00 -0.68
C PHE A 413 2.60 0.08 -1.73
N ARG A 414 3.89 0.23 -2.01
CA ARG A 414 4.63 -0.61 -2.95
C ARG A 414 4.60 -2.07 -2.54
N TYR A 415 4.87 -2.36 -1.27
CA TYR A 415 4.90 -3.72 -0.74
C TYR A 415 3.52 -4.37 -0.80
N THR A 416 2.49 -3.70 -0.27
CA THR A 416 1.13 -4.23 -0.26
C THR A 416 0.59 -4.42 -1.68
N ASN A 417 0.78 -3.45 -2.58
CA ASN A 417 0.38 -3.60 -3.98
C ASN A 417 1.08 -4.76 -4.68
N THR A 418 2.37 -4.98 -4.40
CA THR A 418 3.12 -6.10 -4.96
C THR A 418 2.55 -7.43 -4.49
N VAL A 419 2.26 -7.56 -3.19
CA VAL A 419 1.64 -8.76 -2.63
C VAL A 419 0.27 -8.99 -3.28
N ASP A 420 -0.59 -7.99 -3.33
CA ASP A 420 -1.92 -8.12 -3.94
C ASP A 420 -1.86 -8.48 -5.42
N ASN A 421 -0.89 -7.94 -6.17
CA ASN A 421 -0.67 -8.30 -7.57
C ASN A 421 -0.26 -9.78 -7.72
N LEU A 422 0.63 -10.28 -6.87
CA LEU A 422 1.02 -11.70 -6.87
C LEU A 422 -0.20 -12.60 -6.58
N VAL A 423 -1.06 -12.20 -5.65
CA VAL A 423 -2.26 -12.96 -5.28
C VAL A 423 -3.29 -12.93 -6.40
N TRP A 424 -3.60 -11.77 -6.96
CA TRP A 424 -4.51 -11.66 -8.11
C TRP A 424 -4.00 -12.48 -9.30
N ASN A 425 -2.71 -12.37 -9.64
CA ASN A 425 -2.13 -13.11 -10.75
C ASN A 425 -2.17 -14.63 -10.50
N SER A 426 -2.08 -15.06 -9.24
CA SER A 426 -2.26 -16.47 -8.84
C SER A 426 -3.69 -16.95 -9.02
N ILE A 427 -4.69 -16.12 -8.70
CA ILE A 427 -6.10 -16.43 -8.95
C ILE A 427 -6.36 -16.53 -10.45
N ALA A 428 -5.89 -15.55 -11.23
CA ALA A 428 -6.13 -15.50 -12.66
C ALA A 428 -5.43 -16.63 -13.44
N ALA A 429 -4.20 -17.00 -13.05
CA ALA A 429 -3.48 -18.13 -13.64
C ALA A 429 -4.11 -19.51 -13.33
N ASN A 430 -4.86 -19.60 -12.24
CA ASN A 430 -5.72 -20.73 -11.87
C ASN A 430 -7.19 -20.47 -12.24
N SER A 431 -7.42 -19.73 -13.33
CA SER A 431 -8.73 -19.55 -13.95
C SER A 431 -8.67 -19.91 -15.43
N ALA A 432 -9.82 -20.33 -15.96
CA ALA A 432 -9.98 -20.61 -17.38
C ALA A 432 -9.94 -19.35 -18.24
N SER A 433 -10.37 -18.21 -17.71
CA SER A 433 -10.64 -17.00 -18.50
C SER A 433 -10.06 -15.72 -17.92
N LEU A 434 -9.79 -15.63 -16.61
CA LEU A 434 -9.34 -14.39 -16.00
C LEU A 434 -7.96 -13.98 -16.53
N ASN A 435 -7.75 -12.67 -16.59
CA ASN A 435 -6.51 -12.06 -17.04
C ASN A 435 -5.66 -11.59 -15.85
N VAL A 436 -4.35 -11.56 -16.08
CA VAL A 436 -3.37 -11.01 -15.15
C VAL A 436 -3.05 -9.56 -15.50
N LEU A 437 -2.42 -8.85 -14.56
CA LEU A 437 -1.64 -7.66 -14.90
C LEU A 437 -0.14 -8.01 -14.84
N GLN A 438 0.52 -8.01 -15.99
CA GLN A 438 1.96 -8.31 -16.10
C GLN A 438 2.79 -7.05 -15.88
N PHE A 439 2.96 -6.66 -14.60
CA PHE A 439 3.74 -5.49 -14.21
C PHE A 439 5.08 -5.41 -14.96
N GLY A 440 5.36 -4.25 -15.58
CA GLY A 440 6.58 -3.96 -16.32
C GLY A 440 6.69 -4.55 -17.74
N GLN A 441 5.82 -5.51 -18.12
CA GLN A 441 5.67 -5.96 -19.52
C GLN A 441 4.58 -5.19 -20.24
N SER A 442 3.46 -5.02 -19.54
CA SER A 442 2.23 -4.45 -20.06
C SER A 442 1.45 -3.86 -18.89
N HIS A 443 0.85 -2.70 -19.12
CA HIS A 443 -0.11 -2.07 -18.20
C HIS A 443 -1.55 -2.42 -18.60
N ASN A 444 -1.70 -3.42 -19.46
CA ASN A 444 -2.96 -3.94 -19.96
C ASN A 444 -3.20 -5.36 -19.48
N ALA A 445 -4.48 -5.70 -19.33
CA ALA A 445 -4.91 -7.06 -19.06
C ALA A 445 -4.38 -8.01 -20.14
N SER A 446 -3.83 -9.14 -19.70
CA SER A 446 -3.27 -10.14 -20.60
C SER A 446 -3.50 -11.55 -20.08
N ASP A 447 -3.35 -12.52 -20.97
CA ASP A 447 -3.25 -13.91 -20.54
C ASP A 447 -2.02 -14.11 -19.63
N PRO A 448 -2.13 -14.95 -18.59
CA PRO A 448 -0.96 -15.34 -17.80
C PRO A 448 0.04 -16.10 -18.69
N ILE A 449 1.33 -16.00 -18.37
CA ILE A 449 2.37 -16.80 -19.05
C ILE A 449 2.03 -18.29 -18.99
N VAL A 450 1.46 -18.75 -17.88
CA VAL A 450 1.04 -20.14 -17.69
C VAL A 450 -0.38 -20.14 -17.11
N ARG A 451 -1.29 -20.88 -17.76
CA ARG A 451 -2.55 -21.33 -17.13
C ARG A 451 -2.36 -22.73 -16.57
N SER A 452 -2.71 -22.95 -15.30
CA SER A 452 -2.52 -24.26 -14.66
C SER A 452 -3.48 -25.33 -15.17
N GLY A 453 -4.66 -24.92 -15.67
CA GLY A 453 -5.80 -25.81 -15.88
C GLY A 453 -6.44 -26.32 -14.58
N ARG A 454 -5.90 -25.94 -13.41
CA ARG A 454 -6.42 -26.27 -12.07
C ARG A 454 -7.16 -25.06 -11.55
N THR A 455 -8.49 -25.12 -11.50
CA THR A 455 -9.34 -23.96 -11.18
C THR A 455 -9.88 -23.94 -9.76
N SER A 456 -9.54 -24.94 -8.94
CA SER A 456 -10.02 -25.09 -7.58
C SER A 456 -9.47 -24.03 -6.63
N SER A 457 -10.17 -23.79 -5.52
CA SER A 457 -9.76 -22.79 -4.52
C SER A 457 -8.39 -23.09 -3.89
N ASP A 458 -8.08 -24.36 -3.63
CA ASP A 458 -6.79 -24.79 -3.08
C ASP A 458 -5.62 -24.53 -4.06
N ALA A 459 -5.82 -24.72 -5.36
CA ALA A 459 -4.80 -24.41 -6.36
C ALA A 459 -4.46 -22.91 -6.39
N ARG A 460 -5.49 -22.05 -6.31
CA ARG A 460 -5.32 -20.59 -6.22
C ARG A 460 -4.53 -20.18 -4.99
N VAL A 461 -4.88 -20.73 -3.83
CA VAL A 461 -4.27 -20.40 -2.54
C VAL A 461 -2.82 -20.86 -2.44
N VAL A 462 -2.53 -22.11 -2.82
CA VAL A 462 -1.16 -22.61 -2.83
C VAL A 462 -0.30 -21.80 -3.80
N THR A 463 -0.81 -21.50 -4.99
CA THR A 463 -0.09 -20.65 -5.95
C THR A 463 0.23 -19.28 -5.36
N ALA A 464 -0.74 -18.64 -4.70
CA ALA A 464 -0.56 -17.32 -4.07
C ALA A 464 0.48 -17.34 -2.94
N ILE A 465 0.41 -18.32 -2.04
CA ILE A 465 1.36 -18.47 -0.93
C ILE A 465 2.78 -18.69 -1.46
N HIS A 466 2.94 -19.58 -2.45
CA HIS A 466 4.24 -19.84 -3.06
C HIS A 466 4.76 -18.64 -3.86
N ALA A 467 3.89 -17.87 -4.51
CA ALA A 467 4.29 -16.65 -5.20
C ALA A 467 4.84 -15.60 -4.22
N VAL A 468 4.13 -15.34 -3.13
CA VAL A 468 4.58 -14.40 -2.10
C VAL A 468 5.89 -14.90 -1.46
N ALA A 469 5.96 -16.18 -1.06
CA ALA A 469 7.14 -16.78 -0.47
C ALA A 469 8.39 -16.69 -1.36
N ALA A 470 8.24 -16.91 -2.67
CA ALA A 470 9.32 -16.78 -3.63
C ALA A 470 9.81 -15.33 -3.76
N ALA A 471 8.90 -14.36 -3.71
CA ALA A 471 9.23 -12.94 -3.81
C ALA A 471 9.83 -12.34 -2.52
N LEU A 472 9.57 -12.92 -1.34
CA LEU A 472 9.89 -12.33 -0.04
C LEU A 472 11.38 -11.98 0.15
N THR A 473 12.29 -12.80 -0.35
CA THR A 473 13.75 -12.57 -0.23
C THR A 473 14.22 -11.32 -0.97
N LEU A 474 13.48 -10.89 -1.98
CA LEU A 474 13.75 -9.65 -2.70
C LEU A 474 12.88 -8.50 -2.17
N LEU A 475 11.62 -8.78 -1.87
CA LEU A 475 10.62 -7.77 -1.53
C LEU A 475 10.75 -7.26 -0.08
N ILE A 476 10.66 -8.15 0.91
CA ILE A 476 10.66 -7.80 2.36
C ILE A 476 11.40 -8.90 3.14
N PRO A 477 12.74 -8.95 3.10
CA PRO A 477 13.50 -10.03 3.73
C PRO A 477 13.25 -10.15 5.25
N SER A 478 12.96 -9.04 5.92
CA SER A 478 12.69 -9.03 7.37
C SER A 478 11.39 -9.76 7.74
N ALA A 479 10.49 -9.99 6.78
CA ALA A 479 9.21 -10.66 7.01
C ALA A 479 9.28 -12.18 6.91
N ILE A 480 10.40 -12.75 6.47
CA ILE A 480 10.53 -14.20 6.26
C ILE A 480 10.19 -15.00 7.52
N THR A 481 10.76 -14.65 8.68
CA THR A 481 10.53 -15.38 9.93
C THR A 481 9.06 -15.33 10.36
N THR A 482 8.44 -14.14 10.31
CA THR A 482 7.03 -13.95 10.71
C THR A 482 6.09 -14.64 9.72
N PHE A 483 6.39 -14.57 8.42
CA PHE A 483 5.65 -15.28 7.38
C PHE A 483 5.73 -16.79 7.59
N GLN A 484 6.93 -17.36 7.79
CA GLN A 484 7.10 -18.79 8.06
C GLN A 484 6.36 -19.24 9.31
N ALA A 485 6.42 -18.45 10.39
CA ALA A 485 5.68 -18.74 11.63
C ALA A 485 4.15 -18.72 11.44
N SER A 486 3.65 -17.99 10.43
CA SER A 486 2.22 -17.94 10.11
C SER A 486 1.71 -19.14 9.31
N LEU A 487 2.61 -19.97 8.76
CA LEU A 487 2.26 -21.16 7.99
C LEU A 487 1.83 -22.28 8.94
N GLY A 488 0.58 -22.21 9.40
CA GLY A 488 0.01 -23.17 10.36
C GLY A 488 -0.19 -24.59 9.83
N TYR A 489 0.07 -24.85 8.53
CA TYR A 489 -0.12 -26.15 7.91
C TYR A 489 1.08 -26.54 7.04
N ALA A 490 1.62 -27.75 7.28
CA ALA A 490 2.76 -28.31 6.54
C ALA A 490 2.54 -28.34 5.01
N VAL A 491 1.29 -28.55 4.58
CA VAL A 491 0.85 -28.59 3.17
C VAL A 491 1.11 -27.27 2.42
N LEU A 492 1.32 -26.17 3.15
CA LEU A 492 1.58 -24.85 2.58
C LEU A 492 3.06 -24.46 2.62
N MET A 493 3.97 -25.30 3.12
CA MET A 493 5.39 -24.93 3.30
C MET A 493 6.03 -24.57 1.95
N PRO A 494 6.16 -23.28 1.63
CA PRO A 494 6.65 -22.88 0.34
C PRO A 494 8.17 -22.84 0.38
N THR A 495 8.79 -22.95 -0.79
CA THR A 495 10.19 -22.54 -0.93
C THR A 495 10.25 -21.03 -0.70
N ILE A 496 11.01 -20.61 0.33
CA ILE A 496 11.32 -19.19 0.53
C ILE A 496 12.39 -18.80 -0.48
N GLY A 497 12.10 -17.76 -1.27
CA GLY A 497 12.94 -17.38 -2.40
C GLY A 497 12.72 -18.26 -3.64
N PHE A 498 13.51 -17.98 -4.67
CA PHE A 498 13.40 -18.68 -5.95
C PHE A 498 14.06 -20.05 -5.92
N GLU A 499 13.38 -21.05 -6.48
CA GLU A 499 13.95 -22.39 -6.63
C GLU A 499 15.25 -22.36 -7.46
N SER A 500 16.28 -23.08 -7.03
CA SER A 500 17.57 -23.14 -7.73
C SER A 500 17.44 -23.69 -9.15
N GLY A 501 16.53 -24.63 -9.39
CA GLY A 501 16.23 -25.15 -10.73
C GLY A 501 15.66 -24.07 -11.66
N LEU A 502 14.86 -23.15 -11.13
CA LEU A 502 14.32 -22.02 -11.89
C LEU A 502 15.41 -21.00 -12.21
N THR A 503 16.20 -20.59 -11.21
CA THR A 503 17.26 -19.59 -11.42
C THR A 503 18.42 -20.14 -12.25
N THR A 504 18.67 -21.44 -12.23
CA THR A 504 19.61 -22.11 -13.15
C THR A 504 19.08 -22.11 -14.58
N ALA A 505 17.79 -22.40 -14.77
CA ALA A 505 17.19 -22.47 -16.10
C ALA A 505 16.99 -21.09 -16.75
N CYS A 506 16.52 -20.11 -15.97
CA CYS A 506 16.07 -18.81 -16.48
C CYS A 506 16.93 -17.62 -16.03
N GLY A 507 17.94 -17.84 -15.18
CA GLY A 507 18.73 -16.78 -14.54
C GLY A 507 18.04 -16.25 -13.27
N ALA A 508 18.79 -15.68 -12.33
CA ALA A 508 18.20 -15.09 -11.12
C ALA A 508 17.50 -13.75 -11.46
N PRO A 509 16.26 -13.50 -10.99
CA PRO A 509 15.53 -12.29 -11.38
C PRO A 509 16.23 -11.01 -10.92
N GLU A 510 16.99 -11.01 -9.83
CA GLU A 510 17.78 -9.89 -9.32
C GLU A 510 19.09 -9.64 -10.07
N SER A 511 19.57 -10.59 -10.87
CA SER A 511 20.87 -10.43 -11.56
C SER A 511 20.76 -9.50 -12.76
N GLN A 512 21.66 -8.53 -12.87
CA GLN A 512 21.73 -7.62 -14.02
C GLN A 512 22.04 -8.35 -15.35
N SER A 513 22.66 -9.53 -15.30
CA SER A 513 22.94 -10.35 -16.49
C SER A 513 21.73 -11.13 -17.00
N THR A 514 20.65 -11.20 -16.23
CA THR A 514 19.46 -11.98 -16.58
C THR A 514 18.61 -11.26 -17.62
N THR A 515 18.36 -11.93 -18.75
CA THR A 515 17.40 -11.50 -19.77
C THR A 515 16.08 -12.24 -19.58
N PHE A 516 14.98 -11.51 -19.44
CA PHE A 516 13.65 -12.12 -19.30
C PHE A 516 13.25 -12.92 -20.54
N ARG A 517 12.75 -14.13 -20.32
CA ARG A 517 12.25 -15.02 -21.39
C ARG A 517 11.02 -15.79 -20.92
N ALA A 518 9.82 -15.35 -21.32
CA ALA A 518 8.56 -16.04 -21.01
C ALA A 518 8.57 -17.53 -21.40
N ALA A 519 9.20 -17.88 -22.53
CA ALA A 519 9.34 -19.28 -22.97
C ALA A 519 10.15 -20.14 -21.97
N CYS A 520 11.14 -19.56 -21.28
CA CYS A 520 11.89 -20.28 -20.26
C CYS A 520 11.00 -20.65 -19.08
N LEU A 521 10.21 -19.69 -18.58
CA LEU A 521 9.27 -19.91 -17.48
C LEU A 521 8.20 -20.96 -17.85
N LYS A 522 7.66 -20.89 -19.08
CA LYS A 522 6.74 -21.91 -19.62
C LYS A 522 7.37 -23.30 -19.62
N ASN A 523 8.58 -23.44 -20.14
CA ASN A 523 9.28 -24.73 -20.23
C ASN A 523 9.62 -25.30 -18.86
N TRP A 524 10.07 -24.44 -17.93
CA TRP A 524 10.39 -24.85 -16.56
C TRP A 524 9.15 -25.33 -15.79
N TYR A 525 8.02 -24.63 -15.96
CA TYR A 525 6.73 -25.08 -15.44
C TYR A 525 6.27 -26.39 -16.07
N ALA A 526 6.31 -26.50 -17.39
CA ALA A 526 5.82 -27.67 -18.12
C ALA A 526 6.58 -28.96 -17.79
N ALA A 527 7.83 -28.87 -17.33
CA ALA A 527 8.59 -30.02 -16.86
C ALA A 527 7.93 -30.72 -15.66
N VAL A 528 7.31 -29.96 -14.75
CA VAL A 528 6.57 -30.47 -13.58
C VAL A 528 5.44 -29.48 -13.23
N PRO A 529 4.28 -29.56 -13.88
CA PRO A 529 3.22 -28.59 -13.68
C PRO A 529 2.56 -28.74 -12.30
N GLY A 530 2.45 -27.65 -11.55
CA GLY A 530 1.74 -27.63 -10.27
C GLY A 530 1.61 -26.23 -9.65
N PRO A 531 0.70 -26.04 -8.67
CA PRO A 531 0.46 -24.74 -8.03
C PRO A 531 1.72 -24.07 -7.45
N SER A 532 2.58 -24.84 -6.78
CA SER A 532 3.86 -24.36 -6.24
C SER A 532 4.74 -23.71 -7.31
N ARG A 533 5.01 -24.45 -8.41
CA ARG A 533 5.83 -23.95 -9.53
C ARG A 533 5.16 -22.81 -10.27
N LEU A 534 3.82 -22.81 -10.37
CA LEU A 534 3.12 -21.67 -10.91
C LEU A 534 3.34 -20.41 -10.06
N GLY A 535 3.34 -20.55 -8.73
CA GLY A 535 3.67 -19.46 -7.81
C GLY A 535 5.07 -18.91 -8.05
N GLN A 536 6.06 -19.80 -8.22
CA GLN A 536 7.44 -19.43 -8.58
C GLN A 536 7.51 -18.67 -9.92
N VAL A 537 6.76 -19.10 -10.94
CA VAL A 537 6.69 -18.42 -12.24
C VAL A 537 6.13 -17.00 -12.11
N ILE A 538 5.02 -16.85 -11.38
CA ILE A 538 4.35 -15.56 -11.16
C ILE A 538 5.25 -14.60 -10.38
N ALA A 539 5.88 -15.10 -9.30
CA ALA A 539 6.82 -14.32 -8.51
C ALA A 539 8.03 -13.90 -9.33
N TYR A 540 8.57 -14.79 -10.16
CA TYR A 540 9.73 -14.50 -10.98
C TYR A 540 9.43 -13.38 -11.96
N GLU A 541 8.31 -13.52 -12.66
CA GLU A 541 7.84 -12.52 -13.62
C GLU A 541 7.69 -11.15 -12.94
N SER A 542 6.94 -11.08 -11.84
CA SER A 542 6.70 -9.82 -11.13
C SER A 542 8.00 -9.20 -10.58
N MET A 543 8.85 -10.02 -9.94
CA MET A 543 10.08 -9.52 -9.34
C MET A 543 11.14 -9.14 -10.35
N TYR A 544 11.20 -9.79 -11.52
CA TYR A 544 12.10 -9.38 -12.59
C TYR A 544 11.89 -7.90 -12.96
N TYR A 545 10.64 -7.46 -13.10
CA TYR A 545 10.38 -6.07 -13.44
C TYR A 545 10.49 -5.14 -12.23
N LYS A 546 10.03 -5.56 -11.04
CA LYS A 546 10.09 -4.71 -9.82
C LYS A 546 11.50 -4.41 -9.31
N VAL A 547 12.48 -5.26 -9.60
CA VAL A 547 13.88 -4.94 -9.26
C VAL A 547 14.53 -3.97 -10.25
N ARG A 548 13.86 -3.65 -11.37
CA ARG A 548 14.35 -2.80 -12.48
C ARG A 548 13.46 -1.59 -12.77
N ASP A 549 12.48 -1.30 -11.93
CA ASP A 549 11.47 -0.25 -12.15
C ASP A 549 11.88 1.15 -11.65
N GLY A 550 13.16 1.33 -11.35
CA GLY A 550 13.76 2.61 -10.94
C GLY A 550 13.68 2.92 -9.43
N TRP A 551 13.29 1.95 -8.60
CA TRP A 551 13.23 2.14 -7.14
C TRP A 551 14.53 1.85 -6.40
N ASN A 552 15.59 1.41 -7.06
CA ASN A 552 16.77 0.87 -6.39
C ASN A 552 16.42 -0.21 -5.35
N SER A 553 15.46 -1.07 -5.71
CA SER A 553 14.91 -2.11 -4.82
C SER A 553 15.97 -3.04 -4.24
N LEU A 554 17.11 -3.19 -4.94
CA LEU A 554 18.21 -4.05 -4.55
C LEU A 554 19.39 -3.30 -3.94
N GLY A 555 19.43 -1.96 -4.01
CA GLY A 555 20.61 -1.22 -3.60
C GLY A 555 21.77 -1.49 -4.55
N THR A 556 21.49 -1.59 -5.86
CA THR A 556 22.49 -1.92 -6.89
C THR A 556 22.44 -0.98 -8.08
N ASP A 557 21.53 -0.02 -8.07
CA ASP A 557 21.36 0.92 -9.17
C ASP A 557 22.55 1.92 -9.15
N ASP A 558 23.02 2.33 -10.34
CA ASP A 558 24.15 3.26 -10.55
C ASP A 558 25.55 2.77 -10.13
N GLY A 559 25.84 1.49 -10.37
CA GLY A 559 27.20 0.92 -10.36
C GLY A 559 27.72 0.51 -8.98
N CYS A 560 27.31 1.19 -7.91
CA CYS A 560 27.60 0.80 -6.52
C CYS A 560 29.06 0.39 -6.26
N ASP A 561 30.01 1.03 -6.94
CA ASP A 561 31.43 0.62 -6.97
C ASP A 561 32.10 0.61 -5.58
N GLY A 562 31.52 1.32 -4.60
CA GLY A 562 31.96 1.33 -3.19
C GLY A 562 31.54 0.12 -2.36
N GLY A 563 30.69 -0.78 -2.89
CA GLY A 563 30.17 -1.96 -2.20
C GLY A 563 28.81 -1.74 -1.52
N LEU A 564 28.17 -2.86 -1.13
CA LEU A 564 26.78 -2.91 -0.63
C LEU A 564 26.49 -2.02 0.59
N HIS A 565 27.52 -1.65 1.37
CA HIS A 565 27.37 -0.76 2.52
C HIS A 565 27.01 0.67 2.15
N PHE A 566 27.36 1.11 0.94
CA PHE A 566 27.12 2.48 0.47
C PHE A 566 25.95 2.58 -0.51
N CYS A 567 25.36 1.43 -0.86
CA CYS A 567 24.32 1.33 -1.86
C CYS A 567 23.07 0.74 -1.20
N HIS A 568 22.41 1.55 -0.38
CA HIS A 568 21.23 1.10 0.35
C HIS A 568 20.05 0.89 -0.61
N ARG A 569 19.24 -0.14 -0.33
CA ARG A 569 17.96 -0.33 -1.00
C ARG A 569 17.11 0.91 -0.83
N TYR A 570 16.51 1.38 -1.93
CA TYR A 570 15.70 2.59 -1.95
C TYR A 570 16.44 3.87 -1.54
N ALA A 571 17.78 3.85 -1.59
CA ALA A 571 18.57 5.07 -1.37
C ALA A 571 18.26 6.11 -2.44
N GLU A 572 18.36 7.36 -2.03
CA GLU A 572 18.35 8.48 -2.95
C GLU A 572 19.62 8.46 -3.82
N THR A 573 19.44 8.35 -5.14
CA THR A 573 20.54 8.38 -6.12
C THR A 573 20.64 9.72 -6.88
N THR A 574 19.72 10.65 -6.63
CA THR A 574 19.50 11.82 -7.49
C THR A 574 20.21 13.10 -7.03
N LYS A 575 21.02 13.06 -5.95
CA LYS A 575 21.63 14.26 -5.30
C LYS A 575 20.59 15.35 -4.99
N TYR A 576 19.36 14.93 -4.67
CA TYR A 576 18.28 15.83 -4.33
C TYR A 576 18.63 16.57 -3.04
N ASP A 577 18.72 17.89 -3.14
CA ASP A 577 18.84 18.74 -1.96
C ASP A 577 17.43 19.29 -1.62
N PRO A 578 16.90 18.97 -0.43
CA PRO A 578 15.57 19.42 -0.03
C PRO A 578 15.42 20.94 0.00
N GLU A 579 16.51 21.68 0.14
CA GLU A 579 16.53 23.14 0.27
C GLU A 579 16.65 23.87 -1.08
N VAL A 580 16.63 23.16 -2.22
CA VAL A 580 16.82 23.74 -3.57
C VAL A 580 15.77 23.32 -4.61
N GLY A 581 14.60 22.81 -4.20
CA GLY A 581 13.47 22.55 -5.10
C GLY A 581 12.99 23.81 -5.85
N ARG A 582 11.85 23.76 -6.59
CA ARG A 582 11.22 24.98 -7.15
C ARG A 582 10.58 25.81 -6.04
N CYS A 583 11.40 26.23 -5.09
CA CYS A 583 10.99 27.05 -3.98
C CYS A 583 10.63 28.41 -4.52
N LEU A 584 9.44 28.88 -4.15
CA LEU A 584 9.11 30.26 -4.49
C LEU A 584 9.97 31.16 -3.60
N LYS A 585 10.55 32.18 -4.22
CA LYS A 585 11.18 33.31 -3.52
C LYS A 585 10.10 34.13 -2.81
N GLU A 586 9.49 33.52 -1.81
CA GLU A 586 8.54 34.12 -0.88
C GLU A 586 9.36 34.64 0.30
N ASN A 587 9.11 35.88 0.71
CA ASN A 587 9.75 36.44 1.89
C ASN A 587 8.97 35.95 3.11
N LEU A 588 9.59 35.11 3.93
CA LEU A 588 9.06 34.75 5.24
C LEU A 588 9.29 35.92 6.20
N SER A 589 8.45 36.94 6.12
CA SER A 589 8.38 38.03 7.10
C SER A 589 7.21 37.78 8.04
N ALA A 590 7.48 37.79 9.35
CA ALA A 590 6.50 37.59 10.41
C ALA A 590 5.48 38.74 10.50
#